data_AF-A0A422M4R2-F1
#
_entry.id   AF-A0A422M4R2-F1
#
_cell.length_a   1.000
_cell.length_b   1.000
_cell.length_c   1.000
_cell.angle_alpha   90.00
_cell.angle_beta   90.00
_cell.angle_gamma   90.00
#
_symmetry.space_group_name_H-M   'P 1'
#
loop_
_entity.id
_entity.type
_entity.pdbx_description
1 polymer ?
#
loop_
_entity_poly.entity_id
_entity_poly.type
_entity_poly.pdbx_seq_one_letter_code
_entity_poly.pdbx_strand_id
1 'polypeptide(L)'
;MQAYPDVGNLTAWPENNVGQELERGIDNIVSVHLKDTLPVTAESKGQFRDVPFGDGTVDFEGCLRTLRRLNYGGAFTIEMWTEKADNPLAEVKKAKQFFDDLFERVGLEQEPVV
;
A
#
# COMPACT_ATOMS: atom_id res chain seq x y z
N MET A 1 0.98 19.28 12.03
CA MET A 1 0.64 18.83 10.66
C MET A 1 0.84 17.32 10.64
N GLN A 2 -0.05 16.55 10.02
CA GLN A 2 0.00 15.07 9.98
C GLN A 2 0.19 14.60 8.53
N ALA A 3 0.66 13.37 8.32
CA ALA A 3 0.96 12.75 7.04
C ALA A 3 0.10 11.50 6.78
N TYR A 4 -0.25 11.29 5.51
CA TYR A 4 -1.00 10.13 5.03
C TYR A 4 -0.31 9.62 3.77
N PRO A 5 0.79 8.86 3.90
CA PRO A 5 1.54 8.34 2.77
C PRO A 5 0.75 7.29 2.00
N ASP A 6 1.02 7.27 0.70
CA ASP A 6 0.57 6.25 -0.23
C ASP A 6 1.83 5.52 -0.71
N VAL A 7 1.97 4.25 -0.32
CA VAL A 7 3.17 3.47 -0.63
C VAL A 7 3.33 3.23 -2.14
N GLY A 8 2.22 3.24 -2.89
CA GLY A 8 2.23 3.21 -4.34
C GLY A 8 2.86 4.46 -4.92
N ASN A 9 2.33 5.64 -4.56
CA ASN A 9 2.89 6.90 -5.05
C ASN A 9 4.36 7.07 -4.66
N LEU A 10 4.75 6.69 -3.44
CA LEU A 10 6.14 6.74 -3.01
C LEU A 10 7.03 5.81 -3.86
N THR A 11 6.56 4.59 -4.15
CA THR A 11 7.32 3.60 -4.95
C THR A 11 7.48 4.02 -6.41
N ALA A 12 6.50 4.70 -6.99
CA ALA A 12 6.50 5.04 -8.42
C ALA A 12 7.58 6.04 -8.84
N TRP A 13 8.27 6.69 -7.88
CA TRP A 13 9.39 7.59 -8.12
C TRP A 13 10.72 6.90 -7.77
N PRO A 14 11.59 6.61 -8.76
CA PRO A 14 12.82 5.83 -8.54
C PRO A 14 13.81 6.43 -7.53
N GLU A 15 13.76 7.74 -7.30
CA GLU A 15 14.59 8.44 -6.32
C GLU A 15 14.20 8.14 -4.86
N ASN A 16 12.99 7.62 -4.63
CA ASN A 16 12.50 7.35 -3.28
C ASN A 16 12.99 6.01 -2.77
N ASN A 17 13.52 6.00 -1.55
CA ASN A 17 13.62 4.81 -0.74
C ASN A 17 12.41 4.76 0.22
N VAL A 18 11.39 3.99 -0.15
CA VAL A 18 10.11 3.98 0.58
C VAL A 18 10.28 3.61 2.05
N GLY A 19 11.14 2.63 2.35
CA GLY A 19 11.45 2.25 3.74
C GLY A 19 12.01 3.42 4.56
N GLN A 20 12.97 4.16 4.01
CA GLN A 20 13.56 5.34 4.67
C GLN A 20 12.55 6.50 4.81
N GLU A 21 11.69 6.71 3.81
CA GLU A 21 10.65 7.74 3.88
C GLU A 21 9.61 7.42 4.96
N LEU A 22 9.24 6.14 5.12
CA LEU A 22 8.38 5.70 6.21
C LEU A 22 9.06 5.88 7.58
N GLU A 23 10.35 5.54 7.71
CA GLU A 23 11.13 5.76 8.94
C GLU A 23 11.19 7.24 9.33
N ARG A 24 11.39 8.13 8.36
CA ARG A 24 11.44 9.58 8.57
C ARG A 24 10.08 10.16 8.96
N GLY A 25 9.01 9.62 8.39
CA GLY A 25 7.66 10.13 8.57
C GLY A 25 6.92 9.59 9.79
N ILE A 26 7.38 8.48 10.39
CA ILE A 26 6.58 7.63 11.29
C ILE A 26 5.80 8.40 12.37
N ASP A 27 6.44 9.36 13.05
CA ASP A 27 5.83 10.12 14.15
C ASP A 27 4.62 10.99 13.71
N ASN A 28 4.45 11.21 12.40
CA ASN A 28 3.38 12.01 11.82
C ASN A 28 2.44 11.17 10.92
N ILE A 29 2.70 9.88 10.72
CA ILE A 29 1.85 9.03 9.88
C ILE A 29 0.60 8.64 10.66
N VAL A 30 -0.58 9.07 10.19
CA VAL A 30 -1.86 8.75 10.83
C VAL A 30 -2.62 7.61 10.15
N SER A 31 -2.33 7.35 8.87
CA SER A 31 -2.92 6.29 8.07
C SER A 31 -2.01 6.01 6.87
N VAL A 32 -2.11 4.84 6.24
CA VAL A 32 -1.32 4.47 5.04
C VAL A 32 -2.24 3.97 3.92
N HIS A 33 -2.14 4.58 2.73
CA HIS A 33 -2.81 4.10 1.53
C HIS A 33 -2.01 2.94 0.91
N LEU A 34 -2.72 1.88 0.57
CA LEU A 34 -2.24 0.70 -0.12
C LEU A 34 -2.87 0.66 -1.52
N LYS A 35 -2.09 1.05 -2.53
CA LYS A 35 -2.38 0.83 -3.95
C LYS A 35 -1.11 0.41 -4.66
N ASP A 36 -1.24 -0.35 -5.73
CA ASP A 36 -0.09 -0.73 -6.54
C ASP A 36 0.13 0.29 -7.66
N THR A 37 1.38 0.37 -8.14
CA THR A 37 1.78 1.34 -9.16
C THR A 37 2.91 0.81 -10.04
N LEU A 38 3.01 1.35 -11.25
CA LEU A 38 4.17 1.19 -12.13
C LEU A 38 4.99 2.49 -12.13
N PRO A 39 6.33 2.41 -12.09
CA PRO A 39 7.17 3.57 -11.88
C PRO A 39 7.32 4.43 -13.12
N VAL A 40 7.68 5.69 -12.90
CA VAL A 40 8.15 6.58 -13.96
C VAL A 40 9.53 6.10 -14.41
N THR A 41 9.71 5.93 -15.72
CA THR A 41 11.00 5.59 -16.34
C THR A 41 11.30 6.57 -17.47
N ALA A 42 12.42 6.40 -18.17
CA ALA A 42 12.71 7.19 -19.36
C ALA A 42 11.68 6.96 -20.49
N GLU A 43 11.05 5.78 -20.52
CA GLU A 43 10.10 5.33 -21.53
C GLU A 43 8.62 5.37 -21.07
N SER A 44 8.38 5.45 -19.76
CA SER A 44 7.04 5.39 -19.16
C SER A 44 6.77 6.58 -18.26
N LYS A 45 5.57 7.14 -18.35
CA LYS A 45 5.08 8.16 -17.40
C LYS A 45 4.62 7.57 -16.06
N GLY A 46 4.84 6.28 -15.85
CA GLY A 46 4.28 5.52 -14.73
C GLY A 46 2.78 5.28 -14.86
N GLN A 47 2.26 4.46 -13.96
CA GLN A 47 0.83 4.21 -13.81
C GLN A 47 0.47 4.22 -12.32
N PHE A 48 -0.28 5.24 -11.92
CA PHE A 48 -0.60 5.54 -10.52
C PHE A 48 -2.02 5.12 -10.11
N ARG A 49 -2.78 4.55 -11.05
CA ARG A 49 -4.19 4.18 -10.89
C ARG A 49 -4.48 2.94 -11.74
N ASP A 50 -5.46 2.14 -11.30
CA ASP A 50 -5.95 0.95 -12.02
C ASP A 50 -4.86 -0.10 -12.27
N VAL A 51 -3.87 -0.22 -11.37
CA VAL A 51 -2.90 -1.32 -11.36
C VAL A 51 -3.40 -2.38 -10.37
N PRO A 52 -3.69 -3.61 -10.82
CA PRO A 52 -4.07 -4.69 -9.91
C PRO A 52 -2.98 -4.97 -8.87
N PHE A 53 -3.40 -5.31 -7.65
CA PHE A 53 -2.46 -5.65 -6.57
C PHE A 53 -1.61 -6.86 -6.93
N GLY A 54 -0.28 -6.69 -6.90
CA GLY A 54 0.70 -7.71 -7.26
C GLY A 54 1.20 -7.63 -8.71
N ASP A 55 0.56 -6.82 -9.56
CA ASP A 55 0.98 -6.59 -10.94
C ASP A 55 1.85 -5.34 -11.10
N GLY A 56 1.97 -4.51 -10.06
CA GLY A 56 2.85 -3.35 -10.06
C GLY A 56 4.21 -3.64 -9.42
N THR A 57 4.79 -2.61 -8.82
CA THR A 57 6.18 -2.63 -8.32
C THR A 57 6.31 -2.38 -6.82
N VAL A 58 5.18 -2.22 -6.12
CA VAL A 58 5.20 -1.95 -4.69
C VAL A 58 5.61 -3.20 -3.92
N ASP A 59 6.71 -3.12 -3.18
CA ASP A 59 7.08 -4.13 -2.18
C ASP A 59 6.20 -3.95 -0.92
N PHE A 60 4.94 -4.40 -1.01
CA PHE A 60 4.00 -4.30 0.11
C PHE A 60 4.52 -5.02 1.34
N GLU A 61 5.11 -6.20 1.18
CA GLU A 61 5.63 -6.97 2.32
C GLU A 61 6.76 -6.21 3.03
N GLY A 62 7.73 -5.66 2.30
CA GLY A 62 8.80 -4.83 2.85
C GLY A 62 8.30 -3.56 3.53
N CYS A 63 7.30 -2.88 2.94
CA CYS A 63 6.67 -1.71 3.55
C CYS A 63 5.99 -2.07 4.88
N LEU A 64 5.19 -3.15 4.89
CA LEU A 64 4.47 -3.60 6.08
C LEU A 64 5.43 -4.10 7.17
N ARG A 65 6.51 -4.80 6.81
CA ARG A 65 7.58 -5.18 7.76
C ARG A 65 8.25 -3.94 8.38
N THR A 66 8.47 -2.90 7.58
CA THR A 66 9.02 -1.63 8.06
C THR A 66 8.08 -0.95 9.05
N LEU A 67 6.81 -0.79 8.68
CA LEU A 67 5.78 -0.19 9.55
C LEU A 67 5.61 -0.96 10.85
N ARG A 68 5.57 -2.31 10.80
CA ARG A 68 5.54 -3.16 11.98
C ARG A 68 6.74 -2.92 12.90
N ARG A 69 7.96 -2.92 12.34
CA ARG A 69 9.21 -2.68 13.11
C ARG A 69 9.20 -1.31 13.78
N LEU A 70 8.59 -0.32 13.14
CA LEU A 70 8.43 1.03 13.66
C LEU A 70 7.25 1.18 14.63
N ASN A 71 6.60 0.08 15.00
CA ASN A 71 5.45 0.06 15.90
C ASN A 71 4.29 0.94 15.42
N TYR A 72 4.08 1.00 14.10
CA TYR A 72 2.93 1.66 13.52
C TYR A 72 1.64 0.91 13.89
N GLY A 73 0.71 1.60 14.55
CA GLY A 73 -0.59 1.06 14.96
C GLY A 73 -1.78 1.81 14.35
N GLY A 74 -1.56 2.58 13.29
CA GLY A 74 -2.62 3.32 12.60
C GLY A 74 -3.33 2.46 11.54
N ALA A 75 -4.27 3.09 10.83
CA ALA A 75 -5.08 2.41 9.83
C ALA A 75 -4.31 2.18 8.51
N PHE A 76 -4.80 1.18 7.75
CA PHE A 76 -4.47 0.96 6.35
C PHE A 76 -5.72 1.14 5.50
N THR A 77 -5.60 1.78 4.34
CA THR A 77 -6.70 1.93 3.39
C THR A 77 -6.30 1.34 2.05
N ILE A 78 -7.02 0.31 1.62
CA ILE A 78 -6.86 -0.28 0.28
C ILE A 78 -7.51 0.69 -0.72
N GLU A 79 -6.71 1.36 -1.53
CA GLU A 79 -7.17 2.30 -2.56
C GLU A 79 -7.22 1.57 -3.90
N MET A 80 -8.43 1.36 -4.41
CA MET A 80 -8.70 0.65 -5.67
C MET A 80 -9.93 1.20 -6.37
N TRP A 81 -10.02 1.03 -7.69
CA TRP A 81 -11.14 1.48 -8.49
C TRP A 81 -11.77 0.33 -9.27
N THR A 82 -12.93 -0.12 -8.79
CA THR A 82 -13.65 -1.26 -9.36
C THR A 82 -14.86 -0.83 -10.19
N GLU A 83 -14.98 0.46 -10.50
CA GLU A 83 -16.13 1.07 -11.19
C GLU A 83 -16.44 0.41 -12.54
N LYS A 84 -15.41 -0.10 -13.22
CA LYS A 84 -15.49 -0.73 -14.54
C LYS A 84 -15.45 -2.26 -14.49
N ALA A 85 -15.34 -2.85 -13.31
CA ALA A 85 -15.27 -4.30 -13.16
C ALA A 85 -16.65 -4.92 -13.32
N ASP A 86 -16.73 -6.08 -13.97
CA ASP A 86 -17.99 -6.83 -14.11
C ASP A 86 -18.56 -7.24 -12.74
N ASN A 87 -17.70 -7.48 -11.75
CA ASN A 87 -18.08 -7.80 -10.38
C ASN A 87 -17.21 -7.03 -9.36
N PRO A 88 -17.57 -5.78 -9.02
CA PRO A 88 -16.79 -4.94 -8.12
C PRO A 88 -16.57 -5.55 -6.73
N LEU A 89 -17.58 -6.27 -6.21
CA LEU A 89 -17.50 -6.90 -4.89
C LEU A 89 -16.50 -8.06 -4.87
N ALA A 90 -16.40 -8.82 -5.97
CA ALA A 90 -15.40 -9.88 -6.08
C ALA A 90 -13.98 -9.32 -6.08
N GLU A 91 -13.75 -8.21 -6.78
CA GLU A 91 -12.45 -7.53 -6.79
C GLU A 91 -12.06 -6.98 -5.40
N VAL A 92 -13.01 -6.38 -4.68
CA VAL A 92 -12.76 -5.92 -3.29
C VAL A 92 -12.41 -7.09 -2.37
N LYS A 93 -13.12 -8.24 -2.49
CA LYS A 93 -12.80 -9.44 -1.70
C LYS A 93 -11.41 -9.98 -2.03
N LYS A 94 -11.03 -10.00 -3.31
CA LYS A 94 -9.71 -10.46 -3.74
C LYS A 94 -8.60 -9.56 -3.20
N ALA A 95 -8.78 -8.23 -3.28
CA ALA A 95 -7.83 -7.27 -2.72
C ALA A 95 -7.72 -7.41 -1.19
N LYS A 96 -8.86 -7.55 -0.49
CA LYS A 96 -8.84 -7.82 0.96
C LYS A 96 -8.06 -9.09 1.29
N GLN A 97 -8.32 -10.20 0.60
CA GLN A 97 -7.61 -11.45 0.84
C GLN A 97 -6.10 -11.30 0.61
N PHE A 98 -5.69 -10.61 -0.45
CA PHE A 98 -4.28 -10.34 -0.74
C PHE A 98 -3.56 -9.65 0.43
N PHE A 99 -4.19 -8.64 1.05
CA PHE A 99 -3.61 -7.95 2.20
C PHE A 99 -3.76 -8.73 3.50
N ASP A 100 -4.83 -9.51 3.69
CA ASP A 100 -4.99 -10.40 4.84
C ASP A 100 -3.82 -11.41 4.90
N ASP A 101 -3.47 -12.03 3.77
CA ASP A 101 -2.34 -12.96 3.65
C ASP A 101 -0.99 -12.28 3.96
N LEU A 102 -0.82 -11.03 3.52
CA LEU A 102 0.38 -10.24 3.82
C LEU A 102 0.46 -9.87 5.30
N PHE A 103 -0.64 -9.40 5.88
CA PHE A 103 -0.71 -9.06 7.30
C PHE A 103 -0.39 -10.27 8.18
N GLU A 104 -0.94 -11.44 7.87
CA GLU A 104 -0.59 -12.69 8.56
C GLU A 104 0.91 -13.00 8.45
N ARG A 105 1.48 -12.94 7.24
CA ARG A 105 2.90 -13.25 7.00
C ARG A 105 3.86 -12.29 7.70
N VAL A 106 3.47 -11.02 7.86
CA VAL A 106 4.26 -10.03 8.61
C VAL A 106 3.85 -9.94 10.07
N GLY A 107 2.83 -10.70 10.50
CA GLY A 107 2.26 -10.79 11.84
C GLY A 107 1.42 -9.59 12.30
N LEU A 108 1.00 -8.70 11.40
CA LEU A 108 0.16 -7.56 11.76
C LEU A 108 -1.24 -8.05 12.15
N GLU A 109 -1.66 -7.76 13.37
CA GLU A 109 -2.97 -8.14 13.88
C GLU A 109 -4.01 -7.09 13.49
N GLN A 110 -5.10 -7.54 12.84
CA GLN A 110 -6.23 -6.68 12.50
C GLN A 110 -7.20 -6.59 13.68
N GLU A 111 -7.80 -5.42 13.87
CA GLU A 111 -8.90 -5.27 14.82
C GLU A 111 -10.09 -6.15 14.41
N PRO A 112 -10.74 -6.85 15.36
CA PRO A 112 -11.90 -7.65 15.06
C PRO A 112 -13.07 -6.76 14.62
N VAL A 113 -13.81 -7.21 13.61
CA VAL A 113 -15.07 -6.59 13.21
C VAL A 113 -16.13 -6.95 14.26
N VAL A 114 -16.56 -5.96 15.04
CA VAL A 114 -17.66 -6.06 16.02
C VAL A 114 -19.02 -5.69 15.41
#